data_AF-A0A2M8KDY1-F1
#
_entry.id   AF-A0A2M8KDY1-F1
#
_cell.length_a   1.000
_cell.length_b   1.000
_cell.length_c   1.000
_cell.angle_alpha   90.00
_cell.angle_beta   90.00
_cell.angle_gamma   90.00
#
_symmetry.space_group_name_H-M   'P 1'
#
loop_
_entity.id
_entity.type
_entity.pdbx_description
1 polymer ?
#
loop_
_entity_poly.entity_id
_entity_poly.type
_entity_poly.pdbx_seq_one_letter_code
_entity_poly.pdbx_strand_id
1 'polypeptide(L)'
;MLILYPILQNYFLYAKLTITYMSKICTICDKHSTMVTRIVLLRGKYNPTTKRRKYPNIQWVTLPSGKRVKACTKCIKRMSLKKK
;
A
#
# COMPACT_ATOMS: atom_id res chain seq x y z
N MET A 1 16.83 -9.17 45.13
CA MET A 1 15.73 -8.52 44.38
C MET A 1 16.28 -7.26 43.73
N LEU A 2 16.00 -7.02 42.43
CA LEU A 2 16.26 -5.78 41.68
C LEU A 2 17.57 -5.65 40.88
N ILE A 3 17.94 -6.56 39.95
CA ILE A 3 18.67 -6.14 38.73
C ILE A 3 18.45 -7.13 37.56
N LEU A 4 17.23 -7.30 37.03
CA LEU A 4 17.02 -7.99 35.74
C LEU A 4 15.80 -7.47 34.94
N TYR A 5 15.42 -6.19 35.12
CA TYR A 5 14.31 -5.56 34.38
C TYR A 5 14.77 -4.31 33.59
N PRO A 6 15.61 -4.48 32.56
CA PRO A 6 15.32 -3.70 31.35
C PRO A 6 15.54 -4.46 30.03
N ILE A 7 15.88 -5.76 30.05
CA ILE A 7 16.22 -6.50 28.81
C ILE A 7 14.95 -7.00 28.08
N LEU A 8 13.82 -7.13 28.78
CA LEU A 8 12.58 -7.70 28.22
C LEU A 8 11.59 -6.68 27.62
N GLN A 9 11.72 -5.37 27.91
CA GLN A 9 10.89 -4.34 27.25
C GLN A 9 11.38 -3.97 25.84
N ASN A 10 12.60 -4.37 25.48
CA ASN A 10 13.19 -4.15 24.16
C ASN A 10 12.95 -5.30 23.17
N TYR A 11 12.01 -6.22 23.40
CA TYR A 11 11.59 -7.20 22.39
C TYR A 11 10.18 -6.96 21.86
N PHE A 12 9.30 -6.34 22.67
CA PHE A 12 7.91 -6.10 22.29
C PHE A 12 7.72 -4.95 21.27
N LEU A 13 8.69 -4.03 21.17
CA LEU A 13 8.69 -2.94 20.19
C LEU A 13 9.21 -3.35 18.80
N TYR A 14 10.02 -4.41 18.71
CA TYR A 14 10.65 -4.86 17.45
C TYR A 14 9.79 -5.90 16.73
N ALA A 15 8.93 -6.62 17.46
CA ALA A 15 7.93 -7.53 16.89
C ALA A 15 6.82 -6.81 16.10
N LYS A 16 6.58 -5.51 16.34
CA LYS A 16 5.64 -4.69 15.56
C LYS A 16 6.18 -4.27 14.18
N LEU A 17 7.50 -4.31 13.98
CA LEU A 17 8.15 -3.86 12.73
C LEU A 17 8.30 -4.97 11.67
N THR A 18 8.04 -6.23 12.04
CA THR A 18 8.19 -7.40 11.15
C THR A 18 6.87 -8.03 10.72
N ILE A 19 5.73 -7.59 11.28
CA ILE A 19 4.40 -8.09 10.93
C ILE A 19 3.90 -7.39 9.67
N THR A 20 4.17 -8.02 8.53
CA THR A 20 3.40 -7.89 7.30
C THR A 20 3.29 -6.44 6.76
N TYR A 21 4.40 -5.87 6.32
CA TYR A 21 4.33 -4.75 5.38
C TYR A 21 3.77 -5.28 4.05
N MET A 22 2.44 -5.29 3.93
CA MET A 22 1.71 -5.83 2.80
C MET A 22 2.20 -5.12 1.53
N SER A 23 2.98 -5.85 0.73
CA SER A 23 3.93 -5.30 -0.26
C SER A 23 3.32 -4.55 -1.44
N LYS A 24 1.98 -4.47 -1.49
CA LYS A 24 1.15 -3.86 -2.53
C LYS A 24 0.30 -2.70 -2.00
N ILE A 25 0.84 -1.94 -1.04
CA ILE A 25 0.25 -0.69 -0.53
C ILE A 25 1.12 0.49 -0.97
N CYS A 26 0.48 1.61 -1.30
CA CYS A 26 1.18 2.87 -1.58
C CYS A 26 1.63 3.53 -0.27
N THR A 27 2.91 3.85 -0.13
CA THR A 27 3.47 4.43 1.11
C THR A 27 3.04 5.88 1.39
N ILE A 28 2.41 6.56 0.42
CA ILE A 28 2.06 7.99 0.49
C ILE A 28 0.57 8.21 0.79
N CYS A 29 -0.29 7.29 0.33
CA CYS A 29 -1.75 7.46 0.43
C CYS A 29 -2.47 6.19 0.90
N ASP A 30 -1.71 5.21 1.37
CA ASP A 30 -2.17 3.93 1.91
C ASP A 30 -3.20 3.23 1.01
N LYS A 31 -3.07 3.41 -0.30
CA LYS A 31 -4.00 2.78 -1.23
C LYS A 31 -3.80 1.27 -1.21
N HIS A 32 -4.87 0.56 -0.89
CA HIS A 32 -4.93 -0.90 -0.88
C HIS A 32 -5.55 -1.46 -2.17
N SER A 33 -5.49 -2.79 -2.31
CA SER A 33 -6.23 -3.51 -3.34
C SER A 33 -7.73 -3.47 -3.07
N THR A 34 -8.53 -3.44 -4.13
CA THR A 34 -10.00 -3.47 -4.04
C THR A 34 -10.55 -4.70 -4.73
N MET A 35 -11.61 -5.30 -4.18
CA MET A 35 -12.36 -6.35 -4.85
C MET A 35 -13.34 -5.73 -5.83
N VAL A 36 -13.29 -6.15 -7.10
CA VAL A 36 -14.20 -5.67 -8.13
C VAL A 36 -14.89 -6.84 -8.82
N THR A 37 -16.15 -6.65 -9.19
CA THR A 37 -16.91 -7.64 -9.97
C THR A 37 -16.68 -7.39 -11.46
N ARG A 38 -16.32 -8.44 -12.20
CA ARG A 38 -16.33 -8.39 -13.67
C ARG A 38 -17.77 -8.36 -14.13
N ILE A 39 -18.08 -7.47 -15.07
CA ILE A 39 -19.37 -7.41 -15.75
C ILE A 39 -19.18 -7.75 -17.23
N VAL A 40 -20.16 -8.41 -17.81
CA VAL A 40 -20.21 -8.74 -19.25
C VAL A 40 -21.55 -8.30 -19.80
N LEU A 41 -21.56 -7.66 -20.97
CA LEU A 41 -22.79 -7.24 -21.63
C LEU A 41 -23.43 -8.44 -22.33
N LEU A 42 -24.64 -8.81 -21.92
CA LEU A 42 -25.43 -9.85 -22.56
C LEU A 42 -26.72 -9.24 -23.08
N ARG A 43 -26.89 -9.25 -24.42
CA ARG A 43 -28.13 -8.93 -25.17
C ARG A 43 -28.88 -7.64 -24.74
N GLY A 44 -28.20 -6.70 -24.06
CA GLY A 44 -28.74 -5.41 -23.61
C GLY A 44 -28.40 -5.01 -22.16
N LYS A 45 -28.00 -5.93 -21.27
CA LYS A 45 -27.70 -5.62 -19.85
C LYS A 45 -26.32 -6.12 -19.42
N TYR A 46 -25.62 -5.31 -18.62
CA TYR A 46 -24.38 -5.71 -17.96
C TYR A 46 -24.67 -6.64 -16.78
N ASN A 47 -24.26 -7.90 -16.90
CA ASN A 47 -24.45 -8.91 -15.87
C ASN A 47 -23.14 -9.17 -15.09
N PRO A 48 -23.18 -9.20 -13.76
CA PRO A 48 -22.03 -9.56 -12.94
C PRO A 48 -21.65 -11.03 -13.14
N THR A 49 -20.37 -11.32 -13.31
CA THR A 49 -19.81 -12.67 -13.45
C THR A 49 -18.95 -13.00 -12.24
N THR A 50 -17.65 -12.77 -12.30
CA THR A 50 -16.70 -13.22 -11.27
C THR A 50 -16.11 -12.03 -10.51
N LYS A 51 -15.90 -12.19 -9.21
CA LYS A 51 -15.15 -11.22 -8.40
C LYS A 51 -13.64 -11.41 -8.62
N ARG A 52 -12.92 -10.32 -8.88
CA ARG A 52 -11.46 -10.30 -9.01
C ARG A 52 -10.84 -9.19 -8.18
N ARG A 53 -9.65 -9.42 -7.63
CA ARG A 53 -8.90 -8.39 -6.91
C ARG A 53 -8.17 -7.48 -7.91
N LYS A 54 -8.26 -6.17 -7.72
CA LYS A 54 -7.49 -5.16 -8.44
C LYS A 54 -6.50 -4.50 -7.51
N TYR A 55 -5.24 -4.52 -7.91
CA TYR A 55 -4.15 -3.89 -7.17
C TYR A 55 -3.92 -2.47 -7.69
N PRO A 56 -3.52 -1.52 -6.81
CA PRO A 56 -3.05 -0.22 -7.25
C PRO A 56 -1.80 -0.37 -8.13
N ASN A 57 -1.67 0.50 -9.14
CA ASN A 57 -0.46 0.58 -9.95
C ASN A 57 0.62 1.29 -9.12
N ILE A 58 1.48 0.51 -8.47
CA ILE A 58 2.57 0.95 -7.60
C ILE A 58 3.87 0.88 -8.37
N GLN A 59 4.66 1.94 -8.27
CA GLN A 59 5.97 2.06 -8.91
C GLN A 59 7.00 2.58 -7.90
N TRP A 60 8.27 2.28 -8.14
CA TRP A 60 9.38 2.80 -7.35
C TRP A 60 9.71 4.22 -7.76
N VAL A 61 9.80 5.12 -6.78
CA VAL A 61 10.05 6.55 -7.00
C VAL A 61 11.09 7.04 -6.01
N THR A 62 11.97 7.91 -6.49
CA THR A 62 12.93 8.62 -5.65
C THR A 62 12.29 9.91 -5.15
N LEU A 63 12.23 10.06 -3.83
CA LEU A 63 11.77 11.30 -3.20
C LEU A 63 12.86 12.39 -3.32
N PRO A 64 12.52 13.68 -3.17
CA PRO A 64 13.51 14.76 -3.10
C PRO A 64 14.53 14.57 -1.96
N SER A 65 14.17 13.80 -0.93
CA SER A 65 15.06 13.41 0.16
C SER A 65 16.05 12.30 -0.20
N GLY A 66 16.09 11.84 -1.45
CA GLY A 66 16.99 10.78 -1.94
C GLY A 66 16.52 9.35 -1.64
N LYS A 67 15.51 9.17 -0.79
CA LYS A 67 14.97 7.84 -0.45
C LYS A 67 14.09 7.28 -1.58
N ARG A 68 14.17 5.97 -1.82
CA ARG A 68 13.28 5.26 -2.75
C ARG A 68 12.09 4.67 -2.02
N VAL A 69 10.88 4.95 -2.51
CA VAL A 69 9.62 4.45 -1.95
C VAL A 69 8.71 3.88 -3.03
N LYS A 70 7.82 2.98 -2.63
CA LYS A 70 6.76 2.43 -3.48
C LYS A 70 5.53 3.33 -3.44
N ALA A 71 5.29 4.09 -4.50
CA ALA A 71 4.17 5.01 -4.60
C ALA A 71 3.23 4.66 -5.75
N CYS A 72 1.93 4.97 -5.62
CA CYS A 72 0.99 4.78 -6.71
C CYS A 72 1.13 5.87 -7.78
N THR A 73 0.81 5.54 -9.03
CA THR A 73 0.96 6.47 -10.18
C THR A 73 0.22 7.80 -10.01
N LYS A 74 -0.91 7.83 -9.29
CA LYS A 74 -1.62 9.09 -8.97
C LYS A 74 -0.80 10.01 -8.05
N CYS A 75 -0.11 9.44 -7.06
CA CYS A 75 0.76 10.21 -6.16
C CYS A 75 1.99 10.72 -6.92
N ILE A 76 2.58 9.88 -7.78
CA ILE A 76 3.71 10.26 -8.64
C ILE A 76 3.34 11.46 -9.50
N LYS A 77 2.20 11.37 -10.21
CA LYS A 77 1.71 12.45 -11.05
C LYS A 77 1.46 13.73 -10.25
N ARG A 78 0.94 13.64 -9.03
CA ARG A 78 0.73 14.81 -8.18
C ARG A 78 2.05 15.46 -7.75
N MET A 79 3.06 14.66 -7.43
CA MET A 79 4.39 15.16 -7.06
C MET A 79 5.10 15.88 -8.23
N SER A 80 4.83 15.49 -9.48
CA SER A 80 5.44 16.11 -10.65
C SER A 80 4.78 17.42 -11.10
N LEU A 81 3.62 17.79 -10.55
CA LEU A 81 2.93 19.02 -10.95
C LEU A 81 3.53 20.23 -10.22
N LYS A 82 3.96 21.24 -10.98
CA LYS A 82 4.34 22.55 -10.43
C LYS A 82 3.06 23.32 -10.09
N LYS A 83 2.92 23.83 -8.86
CA LYS A 83 1.86 24.79 -8.56
C LYS A 83 2.17 26.08 -9.34
N LYS A 84 1.20 26.54 -10.12
CA LYS A 84 1.25 27.80 -10.86
C LYS A 84 0.97 28.96 -9.92
#